data_AF-A0A7S2DWE6-F1
#
_entry.id   AF-A0A7S2DWE6-F1
#
_cell.length_a   1.000
_cell.length_b   1.000
_cell.length_c   1.000
_cell.angle_alpha   90.00
_cell.angle_beta   90.00
_cell.angle_gamma   90.00
#
_symmetry.space_group_name_H-M   'P 1'
#
loop_
_entity.id
_entity.type
_entity.pdbx_description
1 polymer ?
#
loop_
_entity_poly.entity_id
_entity_poly.type
_entity_poly.pdbx_seq_one_letter_code
_entity_poly.pdbx_strand_id
1 'polypeptide(L)'
;MMPMLVETFVSRASARQRRGRAGRVRRGMCFHLFSSKTNSLLPEYQIPEMHRTVLDEMVLQILVLELDSDPGRFLNQAVDPPSSTAIQASLDFLEGLQAIEPAPVE
;
A
#
# COMPACT_ATOMS: atom_id res chain seq x y z
N MET A 1 14.74 -2.99 -4.68
CA MET A 1 14.56 -4.17 -3.79
C MET A 1 13.45 -5.01 -4.41
N MET A 2 13.63 -6.32 -4.60
CA MET A 2 12.57 -7.14 -5.19
C MET A 2 11.37 -7.26 -4.21
N PRO A 3 10.12 -7.11 -4.69
CA PRO A 3 8.94 -7.29 -3.86
C PRO A 3 8.87 -8.74 -3.36
N MET A 4 8.55 -8.92 -2.08
CA MET A 4 8.41 -10.24 -1.46
C MET A 4 7.04 -10.34 -0.79
N LEU A 5 6.35 -11.45 -1.03
CA LEU A 5 5.16 -11.81 -0.28
C LEU A 5 5.59 -12.61 0.96
N VAL A 6 5.29 -12.09 2.14
CA VAL A 6 5.65 -12.71 3.43
C VAL A 6 4.43 -12.88 4.33
N GLU A 7 4.45 -13.95 5.13
CA GLU A 7 3.45 -14.16 6.16
C GLU A 7 3.61 -13.12 7.28
N THR A 8 2.50 -12.45 7.62
CA THR A 8 2.48 -11.43 8.67
C THR A 8 1.24 -11.57 9.53
N PHE A 9 1.31 -11.07 10.76
CA PHE A 9 0.13 -10.95 11.59
C PHE A 9 -0.83 -9.89 11.04
N VAL A 10 -2.12 -10.09 11.31
CA VAL A 10 -3.16 -9.11 10.99
C VAL A 10 -3.12 -7.91 11.92
N SER A 11 -3.70 -6.78 11.50
CA SER A 11 -3.97 -5.67 12.41
C SER A 11 -5.13 -5.97 13.36
N ARG A 12 -5.22 -5.21 14.47
CA ARG A 12 -6.36 -5.26 15.40
C ARG A 12 -7.67 -4.89 14.70
N ALA A 13 -7.65 -3.90 13.80
CA ALA A 13 -8.81 -3.53 13.00
C ALA A 13 -9.29 -4.71 12.11
N SER A 14 -8.37 -5.44 11.48
CA SER A 14 -8.69 -6.62 10.66
C SER A 14 -9.28 -7.76 11.50
N ALA A 15 -8.71 -8.04 12.67
CA ALA A 15 -9.26 -9.02 13.62
C ALA A 15 -10.69 -8.64 14.05
N ARG A 16 -10.93 -7.36 14.38
CA ARG A 16 -12.25 -6.82 14.71
C ARG A 16 -13.24 -6.98 13.55
N GLN A 17 -12.81 -6.74 12.31
CA GLN A 17 -13.63 -6.92 11.11
C GLN A 17 -14.03 -8.39 10.92
N ARG A 18 -13.09 -9.33 11.10
CA ARG A 18 -13.35 -10.78 11.03
C ARG A 18 -14.35 -11.23 12.10
N ARG A 19 -14.21 -10.75 13.34
CA ARG A 19 -15.18 -10.97 14.42
C ARG A 19 -16.59 -10.52 14.02
N GLY A 20 -16.72 -9.38 13.35
CA GLY A 20 -18.01 -8.86 12.87
C GLY A 20 -18.72 -9.78 11.87
N ARG A 21 -17.99 -10.63 11.13
CA ARG A 21 -18.59 -11.55 10.16
C ARG A 21 -19.44 -12.64 10.82
N ALA A 22 -19.10 -13.05 12.04
CA ALA A 22 -19.83 -14.10 12.75
C ALA A 22 -21.20 -13.65 13.29
N GLY A 23 -21.47 -12.34 13.37
CA GLY A 23 -22.65 -11.77 14.02
C GLY A 23 -23.78 -11.32 13.10
N ARG A 24 -23.74 -11.64 11.79
CA ARG A 24 -24.69 -11.08 10.80
C ARG A 24 -26.14 -11.56 10.96
N VAL A 25 -26.32 -12.82 11.37
CA VAL A 25 -27.64 -13.48 11.40
C VAL A 25 -28.10 -13.74 12.83
N ARG A 26 -27.18 -14.12 13.71
CA ARG A 26 -27.40 -14.42 15.12
C ARG A 26 -26.12 -14.18 15.91
N ARG A 27 -26.20 -14.27 17.23
CA ARG A 27 -25.00 -14.25 18.10
C ARG A 27 -24.02 -15.36 17.66
N GLY A 28 -22.84 -14.94 17.20
CA GLY A 28 -21.78 -15.84 16.75
C GLY A 28 -20.56 -15.82 17.66
N MET A 29 -19.61 -16.70 17.38
CA MET A 29 -18.30 -16.78 18.03
C MET A 29 -17.19 -16.57 16.99
N CYS A 30 -16.09 -15.96 17.41
CA CYS A 30 -14.91 -15.78 16.58
C CYS A 30 -13.67 -16.16 17.41
N PHE A 31 -12.99 -17.22 16.96
CA PHE A 31 -11.78 -17.74 17.60
C PHE A 31 -10.56 -17.10 16.94
N HIS A 32 -9.72 -16.44 17.73
CA HIS A 32 -8.47 -15.86 17.26
C HIS A 32 -7.32 -16.80 17.64
N LEU A 33 -6.53 -17.24 16.67
CA LEU A 33 -5.43 -18.19 16.87
C LEU A 33 -4.13 -17.46 17.25
N PHE A 34 -4.22 -16.56 18.24
CA PHE A 34 -3.08 -15.84 18.82
C PHE A 34 -3.42 -15.42 20.25
N SER A 35 -2.38 -15.26 21.09
CA SER A 35 -2.54 -14.92 22.50
C SER A 35 -3.04 -13.47 22.70
N SER A 36 -3.62 -13.19 23.87
CA SER A 36 -3.96 -11.82 24.26
C SER A 36 -2.74 -10.88 24.28
N LYS A 37 -1.56 -11.40 24.66
CA LYS A 37 -0.29 -10.66 24.61
C LYS A 37 0.09 -10.33 23.17
N THR A 38 -0.05 -11.27 22.24
CA THR A 38 0.17 -11.01 20.81
C THR A 38 -0.78 -9.92 20.34
N ASN A 39 -2.07 -10.02 20.67
CA ASN A 39 -3.08 -9.03 20.29
C ASN A 39 -2.77 -7.61 20.76
N SER A 40 -2.18 -7.43 21.95
CA SER A 40 -1.78 -6.09 22.43
C SER A 40 -0.57 -5.51 21.69
N LEU A 41 0.24 -6.37 21.06
CA LEU A 41 1.41 -5.97 20.26
C LEU A 41 1.08 -5.77 18.78
N LEU A 42 -0.11 -6.18 18.32
CA LEU A 42 -0.53 -5.99 16.94
C LEU A 42 -0.77 -4.51 16.63
N PRO A 43 -0.40 -4.04 15.43
CA PRO A 43 -0.69 -2.67 15.02
C PRO A 43 -2.21 -2.46 14.96
N GLU A 44 -2.65 -1.23 15.23
CA GLU A 44 -4.08 -0.91 15.22
C GLU A 44 -4.66 -1.07 13.81
N TYR A 45 -3.97 -0.52 12.81
CA TYR A 45 -4.31 -0.58 11.38
C TYR A 45 -3.14 -1.19 10.59
N GLN A 46 -3.43 -1.70 9.38
CA GLN A 46 -2.37 -2.11 8.47
C GLN A 46 -1.77 -0.85 7.82
N ILE A 47 -0.47 -0.92 7.50
CA ILE A 47 0.19 0.11 6.70
C ILE A 47 -0.49 0.19 5.32
N PRO A 48 -0.82 1.39 4.82
CA PRO A 48 -1.43 1.54 3.50
C PRO A 48 -0.59 0.89 2.40
N GLU A 49 -1.25 0.38 1.36
CA GLU A 49 -0.58 -0.32 0.25
C GLU A 49 0.48 0.54 -0.44
N MET A 50 0.16 1.82 -0.66
CA MET A 50 1.02 2.82 -1.27
C MET A 50 2.38 2.99 -0.56
N HIS A 51 2.47 2.65 0.73
CA HIS A 51 3.71 2.72 1.51
C HIS A 51 4.50 1.41 1.55
N ARG A 52 3.94 0.31 1.05
CA ARG A 52 4.52 -1.05 1.15
C ARG A 52 4.76 -1.73 -0.19
N THR A 53 4.38 -1.10 -1.30
CA THR A 53 4.59 -1.60 -2.66
C THR A 53 5.43 -0.64 -3.48
N VAL A 54 6.08 -1.16 -4.52
CA VAL A 54 6.65 -0.31 -5.57
C VAL A 54 5.53 0.42 -6.31
N LEU A 55 5.84 1.59 -6.87
CA LEU A 55 4.85 2.48 -7.47
C LEU A 55 4.84 2.42 -9.00
N ASP A 56 5.59 1.50 -9.60
CA ASP A 56 5.86 1.43 -11.05
C ASP A 56 4.55 1.39 -11.87
N GLU A 57 3.63 0.48 -11.52
CA GLU A 57 2.34 0.37 -12.19
C GLU A 57 1.49 1.63 -12.00
N MET A 58 1.52 2.23 -10.82
CA MET A 58 0.73 3.42 -10.52
C MET A 58 1.24 4.65 -11.28
N VAL A 59 2.57 4.80 -11.39
CA VAL A 59 3.20 5.83 -12.22
C VAL A 59 2.79 5.68 -13.68
N LEU A 60 2.87 4.46 -14.24
CA LEU A 60 2.44 4.20 -15.62
C LEU A 60 0.94 4.50 -15.81
N GLN A 61 0.09 4.13 -14.86
CA GLN A 61 -1.34 4.41 -14.93
C GLN A 61 -1.63 5.91 -14.92
N ILE A 62 -0.92 6.69 -14.10
CA ILE A 62 -1.07 8.15 -14.05
C ILE A 62 -0.74 8.77 -15.41
N LEU A 63 0.35 8.33 -16.04
CA LEU A 63 0.79 8.82 -17.35
C LEU A 63 -0.17 8.42 -18.47
N VAL A 64 -0.59 7.15 -18.53
CA VAL A 64 -1.52 6.64 -19.57
C VAL A 64 -2.89 7.31 -19.49
N LEU A 65 -3.34 7.66 -18.28
CA LEU A 65 -4.61 8.35 -18.07
C LEU A 65 -4.49 9.88 -18.18
N GLU A 66 -3.30 10.40 -18.46
CA GLU A 66 -3.00 11.84 -18.57
C GLU A 66 -3.50 12.66 -17.35
N LEU A 67 -3.42 12.08 -16.14
CA LEU A 67 -3.93 12.72 -14.93
C LEU A 67 -3.06 13.91 -14.49
N ASP A 68 -1.75 13.79 -14.70
CA ASP A 68 -0.76 14.86 -14.53
C ASP A 68 0.48 14.51 -15.38
N SER A 69 1.19 15.53 -15.85
CA SER A 69 2.49 15.35 -16.52
C SER A 69 3.60 14.95 -15.54
N ASP A 70 3.43 15.28 -14.25
CA ASP A 70 4.33 14.88 -13.17
C ASP A 70 3.60 13.89 -12.22
N PRO A 71 3.89 12.58 -12.32
CA PRO A 71 3.31 11.58 -11.44
C PRO A 71 3.59 11.84 -9.96
N GLY A 72 4.74 12.43 -9.62
CA GLY A 72 5.10 12.77 -8.25
C GLY A 72 4.18 13.85 -7.68
N ARG A 73 3.89 14.89 -8.46
CA ARG A 73 2.93 15.94 -8.09
C ARG A 73 1.53 15.38 -7.86
N PHE A 74 1.08 14.45 -8.70
CA PHE A 74 -0.21 13.79 -8.53
C PHE A 74 -0.26 12.95 -7.24
N LEU A 75 0.76 12.10 -7.02
CA LEU A 75 0.84 11.22 -5.86
C LEU A 75 0.89 11.99 -4.53
N ASN A 76 1.49 13.18 -4.51
CA ASN A 76 1.53 14.04 -3.34
C ASN A 76 0.16 14.62 -2.93
N GLN A 77 -0.87 14.50 -3.78
CA GLN A 77 -2.24 14.92 -3.46
C GLN A 77 -3.07 13.81 -2.81
N ALA A 78 -2.52 12.59 -2.66
CA ALA A 78 -3.21 11.48 -2.02
C ALA A 78 -3.50 11.76 -0.53
N VAL A 79 -4.47 11.02 0.04
CA VAL A 79 -4.85 11.13 1.46
C VAL A 79 -3.66 10.87 2.39
N ASP A 80 -2.80 9.93 2.01
CA ASP A 80 -1.54 9.60 2.69
C ASP A 80 -0.48 9.38 1.61
N PRO A 81 0.29 10.43 1.25
CA PRO A 81 1.19 10.39 0.10
C PRO A 81 2.41 9.49 0.35
N PRO A 82 2.96 8.83 -0.69
CA PRO A 82 4.14 8.00 -0.54
C PRO A 82 5.39 8.85 -0.28
N SER A 83 6.48 8.22 0.17
CA SER A 83 7.75 8.93 0.31
C SER A 83 8.30 9.35 -1.05
N SER A 84 8.93 10.54 -1.10
CA SER A 84 9.59 11.03 -2.32
C SER A 84 10.65 10.05 -2.84
N THR A 85 11.33 9.35 -1.94
CA THR A 85 12.29 8.30 -2.28
C THR A 85 11.66 7.11 -3.00
N ALA A 86 10.43 6.72 -2.65
CA ALA A 86 9.72 5.63 -3.30
C ALA A 86 9.24 6.04 -4.70
N ILE A 87 8.75 7.28 -4.83
CA ILE A 87 8.36 7.86 -6.13
C ILE A 87 9.57 7.90 -7.06
N GLN A 88 10.70 8.47 -6.60
CA GLN A 88 11.91 8.57 -7.42
C GLN A 88 12.44 7.20 -7.82
N ALA A 89 12.48 6.23 -6.90
CA ALA A 89 12.94 4.89 -7.21
C ALA A 89 12.12 4.21 -8.32
N SER A 90 10.80 4.45 -8.37
CA SER A 90 9.94 3.95 -9.44
C SER A 90 10.13 4.70 -10.75
N LEU A 91 10.35 6.02 -10.72
CA LEU A 91 10.68 6.79 -11.92
C LEU A 91 12.01 6.32 -12.52
N ASP A 92 13.07 6.25 -11.71
CA ASP A 92 14.40 5.80 -12.13
C ASP A 92 14.35 4.38 -12.71
N PHE A 93 13.54 3.49 -12.11
CA PHE A 93 13.36 2.12 -12.59
C PHE A 93 12.67 2.08 -13.95
N LEU A 94 11.60 2.85 -14.15
CA LEU A 94 10.86 2.90 -15.41
C LEU A 94 11.66 3.59 -16.52
N GLU A 95 12.41 4.64 -16.20
CA GLU A 95 13.37 5.28 -17.12
C GLU A 95 14.46 4.29 -17.54
N GLY A 96 15.02 3.53 -16.59
CA GLY A 96 16.00 2.49 -16.85
C GLY A 96 15.48 1.35 -17.74
N LEU A 97 14.18 1.06 -17.67
CA LEU A 97 13.49 0.12 -18.57
C LEU A 97 13.08 0.75 -19.91
N GLN A 98 13.29 2.05 -20.11
CA GLN A 98 12.81 2.82 -21.26
C GLN A 98 11.28 2.73 -21.43
N ALA A 99 10.55 2.56 -20.33
CA ALA A 99 9.09 2.54 -20.32
C ALA A 99 8.50 3.96 -20.31
N ILE A 100 9.26 4.94 -19.82
CA ILE A 100 8.93 6.36 -19.81
C ILE A 100 10.12 7.17 -20.33
N GLU A 101 9.85 8.31 -20.94
CA GLU A 101 10.90 9.26 -21.34
C GLU A 101 11.45 9.96 -20.08
N PRO A 102 12.77 10.24 -20.03
CA PRO A 102 13.34 11.01 -18.94
C PRO A 102 12.72 12.40 -18.92
N ALA A 103 12.47 12.92 -17.72
CA ALA A 103 11.95 14.27 -17.57
C ALA A 103 12.84 15.27 -18.34
N PRO A 104 12.25 16.27 -19.04
CA PRO A 104 13.03 17.28 -19.74
C PRO A 104 13.96 17.98 -18.75
N VAL A 105 15.26 17.98 -19.05
CA VAL A 105 16.25 18.73 -18.29
C VAL A 105 16.11 20.19 -18.68
N GLU A 106 15.43 21.00 -17.86
CA GLU A 106 15.52 22.47 -17.90
C GLU A 106 16.76 22.97 -17.16
#